data_AF-A0A8R7P2U8-F1
#
_entry.id   AF-A0A8R7P2U8-F1
#
_cell.length_a   1.000
_cell.length_b   1.000
_cell.length_c   1.000
_cell.angle_alpha   90.00
_cell.angle_beta   90.00
_cell.angle_gamma   90.00
#
_symmetry.space_group_name_H-M   'P 1'
#
loop_
_entity.id
_entity.type
_entity.pdbx_description
1 polymer ?
#
loop_
_entity_poly.entity_id
_entity_poly.type
_entity_poly.pdbx_seq_one_letter_code
_entity_poly.pdbx_strand_id
1 'polypeptide(L)'
;MEKYPKDFNRWDAHMQQLRGSCFSIGASKMNNECTSFRNSCGEENAEGCRRTFQKVKREHAILRQKLESYFQLLRQAGPARAATRPGSM
;
A
#
# COMPACT_ATOMS: atom_id res chain seq x y z
N MET A 1 9.20 -32.97 -0.92
CA MET A 1 9.53 -31.82 -1.78
C MET A 1 8.60 -30.67 -1.44
N GLU A 2 9.15 -29.48 -1.18
CA GLU A 2 8.36 -28.26 -0.97
C GLU A 2 7.62 -27.94 -2.29
N LYS A 3 6.28 -27.83 -2.21
CA LYS A 3 5.42 -27.75 -3.41
C LYS A 3 5.61 -26.46 -4.23
N TYR A 4 6.31 -25.48 -3.65
CA TYR A 4 6.68 -24.21 -4.26
C TYR A 4 8.07 -23.78 -3.75
N PRO A 5 9.12 -23.85 -4.59
CA PRO A 5 10.42 -23.33 -4.20
C PRO A 5 10.34 -21.83 -3.90
N LYS A 6 11.14 -21.38 -2.94
CA LYS A 6 11.23 -19.96 -2.56
C LYS A 6 11.88 -19.20 -3.71
N ASP A 7 11.11 -18.32 -4.34
CA ASP A 7 11.56 -17.49 -5.44
C ASP A 7 11.62 -16.04 -4.96
N PHE A 8 12.75 -15.68 -4.35
CA PHE A 8 12.98 -14.35 -3.81
C PHE A 8 12.95 -13.26 -4.89
N ASN A 9 13.38 -13.57 -6.12
CA ASN A 9 13.34 -12.63 -7.24
C ASN A 9 11.90 -12.29 -7.63
N ARG A 10 11.04 -13.31 -7.72
CA ARG A 10 9.62 -13.10 -7.98
C ARG A 10 8.93 -12.33 -6.84
N TRP A 11 9.29 -12.61 -5.59
CA TRP A 11 8.76 -11.88 -4.44
C TRP A 11 9.20 -10.40 -4.45
N ASP A 12 10.47 -10.13 -4.74
CA ASP A 12 11.00 -8.75 -4.88
C ASP A 12 10.27 -7.98 -5.98
N ALA A 13 10.09 -8.60 -7.15
CA ALA A 13 9.38 -7.99 -8.28
C ALA A 13 7.94 -7.57 -7.92
N HIS A 14 7.20 -8.44 -7.23
CA HIS A 14 5.85 -8.11 -6.75
C HIS A 14 5.85 -6.95 -5.75
N MET A 15 6.82 -6.91 -4.83
CA MET A 15 6.92 -5.81 -3.87
C MET A 15 7.40 -4.51 -4.50
N GLN A 16 8.23 -4.56 -5.52
CA GLN A 16 8.64 -3.38 -6.26
C GLN A 16 7.44 -2.74 -6.98
N GLN A 17 6.56 -3.54 -7.58
CA GLN A 17 5.32 -3.05 -8.17
C GLN A 17 4.43 -2.39 -7.11
N LEU A 18 4.21 -3.07 -5.97
CA LEU A 18 3.40 -2.55 -4.87
C LEU A 18 3.97 -1.24 -4.31
N ARG A 19 5.29 -1.16 -4.15
CA ARG A 19 6.02 0.05 -3.73
C ARG A 19 5.76 1.23 -4.67
N GLY A 20 5.77 0.99 -5.98
CA GLY A 20 5.43 1.99 -7.00
C GLY A 20 4.01 2.56 -6.80
N SER A 21 3.03 1.69 -6.57
CA SER A 21 1.66 2.13 -6.26
C SER A 21 1.59 2.93 -4.96
N CYS A 22 2.31 2.54 -3.92
CA CYS A 22 2.35 3.26 -2.64
C CYS A 22 2.89 4.68 -2.80
N PHE A 23 3.95 4.86 -3.61
CA PHE A 23 4.55 6.16 -3.88
C PHE A 23 3.53 7.10 -4.55
N SER A 24 2.76 6.60 -5.53
CA SER A 24 1.81 7.41 -6.30
C SER A 24 0.70 8.07 -5.48
N ILE A 25 0.38 7.52 -4.30
CA ILE A 25 -0.68 8.02 -3.40
C ILE A 25 -0.13 8.56 -2.07
N GLY A 26 1.20 8.68 -1.94
CA GLY A 26 1.82 9.17 -0.70
C GLY A 26 1.73 8.20 0.50
N ALA A 27 1.58 6.90 0.26
CA ALA A 27 1.48 5.88 1.30
C ALA A 27 2.86 5.51 1.90
N SER A 28 3.47 6.45 2.62
CA SER A 28 4.86 6.37 3.10
C SER A 28 5.17 5.14 3.98
N LYS A 29 4.30 4.82 4.94
CA LYS A 29 4.48 3.65 5.83
C LYS A 29 4.46 2.33 5.06
N MET A 30 3.51 2.17 4.15
CA MET A 30 3.40 1.01 3.29
C MET A 30 4.63 0.87 2.38
N ASN A 31 5.12 1.98 1.82
CA ASN A 31 6.34 2.04 1.04
C ASN A 31 7.58 1.60 1.83
N ASN A 32 7.68 2.00 3.11
CA ASN A 32 8.78 1.59 3.99
C ASN A 32 8.76 0.07 4.24
N GLU A 33 7.58 -0.50 4.55
CA GLU A 33 7.46 -1.95 4.78
C GLU A 33 7.72 -2.76 3.50
N CYS A 34 7.30 -2.28 2.33
CA CYS A 34 7.67 -2.89 1.05
C CYS A 34 9.20 -2.87 0.87
N THR A 35 9.85 -1.75 1.19
CA THR A 35 11.32 -1.65 1.11
C THR A 35 12.02 -2.63 2.06
N SER A 36 11.54 -2.77 3.30
CA SER A 36 12.08 -3.76 4.25
C SER A 36 11.92 -5.20 3.77
N PHE A 37 10.78 -5.54 3.14
CA PHE A 37 10.60 -6.88 2.55
C PHE A 37 11.57 -7.13 1.40
N ARG A 38 11.75 -6.15 0.51
CA ARG A 38 12.70 -6.24 -0.61
C ARG A 38 14.13 -6.48 -0.13
N ASN A 39 14.55 -5.79 0.93
CA ASN A 39 15.86 -6.03 1.56
C ASN A 39 15.99 -7.50 2.04
N SER A 40 14.95 -8.04 2.69
CA SER A 40 14.96 -9.46 3.10
C SER A 40 14.97 -10.43 1.91
N CYS A 41 14.42 -10.06 0.75
CA CYS A 41 14.52 -10.85 -0.48
C CYS A 41 15.97 -10.85 -1.01
N GLY A 42 16.63 -9.69 -1.01
CA GLY A 42 18.03 -9.56 -1.43
C GLY A 42 19.00 -10.32 -0.51
N GLU A 43 18.65 -10.50 0.77
CA GLU A 43 19.38 -11.33 1.73
C GLU A 43 19.00 -12.83 1.66
N GLU A 44 18.09 -13.24 0.77
CA GLU A 44 17.49 -14.58 0.72
C GLU A 44 16.94 -15.06 2.08
N ASN A 45 16.51 -14.11 2.91
CA ASN A 45 16.09 -14.34 4.28
C ASN A 45 14.58 -14.64 4.32
N ALA A 46 14.22 -15.91 4.17
CA ALA A 46 12.81 -16.35 4.14
C ALA A 46 12.02 -15.93 5.40
N GLU A 47 12.66 -15.98 6.56
CA GLU A 47 12.02 -15.60 7.82
C GLU A 47 11.88 -14.08 7.93
N GLY A 48 12.86 -13.32 7.43
CA GLY A 48 12.79 -11.87 7.26
C GLY A 48 11.65 -11.45 6.32
N CYS A 49 11.54 -12.13 5.17
CA CYS A 49 10.45 -11.95 4.21
C CYS A 49 9.10 -12.21 4.85
N ARG A 50 8.96 -13.32 5.59
CA ARG A 50 7.71 -13.67 6.29
C ARG A 50 7.31 -12.59 7.31
N ARG A 51 8.26 -12.12 8.13
CA ARG A 51 8.01 -11.09 9.15
C ARG A 51 7.64 -9.75 8.53
N THR A 52 8.40 -9.28 7.53
CA THR A 52 8.13 -8.01 6.85
C THR A 52 6.83 -8.07 6.03
N PHE A 53 6.48 -9.21 5.45
CA PHE A 53 5.20 -9.38 4.76
C PHE A 53 3.99 -9.21 5.68
N GLN A 54 4.07 -9.70 6.93
CA GLN A 54 3.01 -9.45 7.90
C GLN A 54 2.86 -7.95 8.21
N LYS A 55 3.97 -7.21 8.24
CA LYS A 55 3.92 -5.75 8.40
C LYS A 55 3.31 -5.05 7.19
N VAL A 56 3.65 -5.47 5.97
CA VAL A 56 3.01 -4.99 4.72
C VAL A 56 1.49 -5.21 4.78
N LYS A 57 1.03 -6.42 5.15
CA LYS A 57 -0.42 -6.70 5.29
C LYS A 57 -1.10 -5.82 6.34
N ARG A 58 -0.43 -5.57 7.47
CA ARG A 58 -0.93 -4.71 8.55
C ARG A 58 -1.06 -3.26 8.09
N GLU A 59 -0.01 -2.69 7.51
CA GLU A 59 -0.03 -1.29 7.05
C GLU A 59 -1.01 -1.10 5.89
N HIS A 60 -1.18 -2.09 5.02
CA HIS A 60 -2.24 -2.09 4.00
C HIS A 60 -3.63 -1.98 4.63
N ALA A 61 -3.94 -2.81 5.62
CA ALA A 61 -5.23 -2.80 6.30
C ALA A 61 -5.48 -1.46 7.01
N ILE A 62 -4.46 -0.92 7.69
CA ILE A 62 -4.54 0.38 8.36
C ILE A 62 -4.80 1.51 7.35
N LEU A 63 -4.03 1.54 6.26
CA LEU A 63 -4.18 2.56 5.22
C LEU A 63 -5.57 2.50 4.59
N ARG A 64 -6.02 1.29 4.23
CA ARG A 64 -7.36 1.06 3.68
C ARG A 64 -8.44 1.57 4.61
N GLN A 65 -8.39 1.19 5.89
CA GLN A 65 -9.37 1.64 6.88
C GLN A 65 -9.39 3.17 7.02
N LYS A 66 -8.22 3.81 7.03
CA LYS A 66 -8.12 5.28 7.11
C LYS A 66 -8.72 5.97 5.90
N LEU A 67 -8.44 5.47 4.70
CA LEU A 67 -8.99 6.02 3.46
C LEU A 67 -10.50 5.82 3.39
N GLU A 68 -11.00 4.64 3.78
CA GLU A 68 -12.44 4.36 3.85
C GLU A 68 -13.15 5.34 4.81
N SER A 69 -12.61 5.54 6.02
CA SER A 69 -13.14 6.51 6.99
C SER A 69 -13.07 7.94 6.48
N TYR A 70 -11.95 8.34 5.85
CA TYR A 70 -11.80 9.65 5.24
C TYR A 70 -12.86 9.92 4.16
N PHE A 71 -13.08 8.98 3.24
CA PHE A 71 -14.08 9.12 2.19
C PHE A 71 -15.52 9.01 2.69
N GLN A 72 -15.78 8.35 3.82
CA GLN A 72 -17.08 8.40 4.49
C GLN A 72 -17.35 9.81 5.03
N LEU A 73 -16.39 10.40 5.75
CA LEU A 73 -16.52 11.77 6.26
C LEU A 73 -16.66 12.80 5.12
N LEU A 74 -15.88 12.66 4.05
CA LEU A 74 -15.94 13.56 2.90
C LEU A 74 -17.33 13.53 2.22
N ARG A 75 -17.97 12.36 2.17
CA ARG A 75 -19.35 12.24 1.66
C ARG A 75 -20.38 12.88 2.59
N GLN A 76 -20.20 12.77 3.90
CA GLN A 76 -21.10 13.36 4.89
C GLN A 76 -21.01 14.88 4.94
N ALA A 77 -19.81 15.45 4.74
CA ALA A 77 -19.60 16.90 4.76
C ALA A 77 -20.25 17.64 3.57
N GLY A 78 -20.65 16.93 2.51
CA GLY A 78 -21.16 17.54 1.29
C GLY A 78 -20.06 18.23 0.46
N PRO A 79 -20.37 18.68 -0.77
CA PRO A 79 -19.38 19.35 -1.61
C PRO A 79 -18.94 20.69 -1.00
N ALA A 80 -17.62 20.87 -0.85
CA ALA A 80 -17.03 22.09 -0.28
C ALA A 80 -17.33 23.38 -1.07
N ARG A 81 -17.77 23.24 -2.34
CA ARG A 81 -18.33 24.31 -3.15
C ARG A 81 -19.65 23.86 -3.73
N ALA A 82 -20.69 24.65 -3.53
CA ALA A 82 -21.92 24.51 -4.32
C ALA A 82 -21.55 24.65 -5.81
N ALA A 83 -22.07 23.77 -6.65
CA ALA A 83 -21.90 23.90 -8.09
C ALA A 83 -22.53 25.23 -8.54
N THR A 84 -21.72 26.18 -8.99
CA THR A 84 -22.22 27.38 -9.65
C THR A 84 -22.75 26.99 -11.01
N ARG A 85 -24.02 27.32 -11.28
CA ARG A 85 -24.58 27.20 -12.63
C ARG A 85 -23.84 28.17 -13.55
N PRO A 86 -23.37 27.75 -14.73
CA PRO A 86 -22.86 28.69 -15.71
C PRO A 86 -24.07 29.50 -16.21
N GLY A 87 -24.17 30.78 -15.82
CA GLY A 87 -25.26 31.65 -16.30
C GLY A 87 -25.67 32.83 -15.43
N SER A 88 -25.11 33.03 -14.23
CA SER A 88 -25.36 34.27 -13.45
C SER A 88 -24.17 35.21 -13.61
N MET A 89 -24.17 35.95 -14.71
CA MET A 89 -23.45 37.23 -14.82
C MET A 89 -24.14 38.28 -13.95
#